data_AF-A0A0N1FC30-F1
#
_entry.id   AF-A0A0N1FC30-F1
#
_cell.length_a   1.000
_cell.length_b   1.000
_cell.length_c   1.000
_cell.angle_alpha   90.00
_cell.angle_beta   90.00
_cell.angle_gamma   90.00
#
_symmetry.space_group_name_H-M   'P 1'
#
loop_
_entity.id
_entity.type
_entity.pdbx_description
1 polymer ?
#
loop_
_entity_poly.entity_id
_entity_poly.type
_entity_poly.pdbx_seq_one_letter_code
_entity_poly.pdbx_strand_id
1 'polypeptide(L)'
;MIRVNLYEQLGGRTARMPRWAAWLAMAASLVVGVVLFLVAASLALILIPVVAIVGTIAVWRLRSRLKAAGFGDPGPFPQQGRQTGPAEIIDAEYRVIEPGEPPRR
;
A
#
# COMPACT_ATOMS: atom_id res chain seq x y z
N MET A 1 -41.04 3.26 39.34
CA MET A 1 -40.09 2.57 38.42
C MET A 1 -40.85 2.14 37.19
N ILE A 2 -40.55 2.72 36.01
CA ILE A 2 -41.18 2.34 34.75
C ILE A 2 -40.39 1.18 34.16
N ARG A 3 -41.01 0.00 34.05
CA ARG A 3 -40.45 -1.16 33.35
C ARG A 3 -40.81 -0.99 31.87
N VAL A 4 -39.89 -0.43 31.09
CA VAL A 4 -40.09 -0.32 29.63
C VAL A 4 -39.79 -1.68 29.01
N ASN A 5 -40.83 -2.41 28.58
CA ASN A 5 -40.69 -3.73 27.98
C ASN A 5 -40.33 -3.61 26.49
N LEU A 6 -39.09 -3.18 26.20
CA LEU A 6 -38.57 -3.04 24.84
C LEU A 6 -38.73 -4.33 24.02
N TYR A 7 -38.62 -5.49 24.67
CA TYR A 7 -38.72 -6.80 24.01
C TYR A 7 -40.11 -7.07 23.42
N GLU A 8 -41.20 -6.69 24.09
CA GLU A 8 -42.56 -6.81 23.54
C GLU A 8 -42.82 -5.81 22.41
N GLN A 9 -42.22 -4.61 22.49
CA GLN A 9 -42.44 -3.57 21.48
C GLN A 9 -41.66 -3.83 20.19
N LEU A 10 -40.46 -4.42 20.27
CA LEU A 10 -39.73 -4.88 19.10
C LEU A 10 -40.35 -6.18 18.55
N GLY A 11 -40.61 -7.19 19.39
CA GLY A 11 -41.13 -8.49 18.97
C GLY A 11 -42.58 -8.49 18.48
N GLY A 12 -43.46 -7.69 19.10
CA GLY A 12 -44.86 -7.55 18.69
C GLY A 12 -45.05 -6.77 17.38
N ARG A 13 -44.08 -5.92 17.01
CA ARG A 13 -44.09 -5.15 15.76
C ARG A 13 -43.60 -5.99 14.58
N THR A 14 -42.60 -6.86 14.78
CA THR A 14 -42.18 -7.85 13.78
C THR A 14 -43.21 -8.95 13.57
N ALA A 15 -43.95 -9.36 14.61
CA ALA A 15 -45.00 -10.38 14.50
C ALA A 15 -46.20 -9.98 13.62
N ARG A 16 -46.39 -8.67 13.35
CA ARG A 16 -47.50 -8.13 12.57
C ARG A 16 -47.09 -7.65 11.17
N MET A 17 -45.85 -7.93 10.77
CA MET A 17 -45.28 -7.42 9.53
C MET A 17 -45.66 -8.37 8.37
N PRO A 18 -46.36 -7.87 7.33
CA PRO A 18 -46.79 -8.73 6.23
C PRO A 18 -45.60 -9.26 5.44
N ARG A 19 -45.69 -10.50 4.93
CA ARG A 19 -44.56 -11.22 4.30
C ARG A 19 -43.92 -10.46 3.13
N TRP A 20 -44.69 -9.66 2.40
CA TRP A 20 -44.19 -8.82 1.30
C TRP A 20 -43.26 -7.70 1.81
N ALA A 21 -43.56 -7.12 2.97
CA ALA A 21 -42.74 -6.08 3.59
C ALA A 21 -41.42 -6.66 4.14
N ALA A 22 -41.44 -7.90 4.63
CA ALA A 22 -40.21 -8.60 5.04
C ALA A 22 -39.27 -8.84 3.84
N TRP A 23 -39.82 -9.24 2.69
CA TRP A 23 -39.01 -9.43 1.47
C TRP A 23 -38.43 -8.11 0.95
N LEU A 24 -39.22 -7.03 0.95
CA LEU A 24 -38.73 -5.69 0.60
C LEU A 24 -37.64 -5.19 1.55
N ALA A 25 -37.79 -5.42 2.85
CA ALA A 25 -36.77 -5.04 3.83
C ALA A 25 -35.46 -5.81 3.60
N MET A 26 -35.56 -7.11 3.28
CA MET A 26 -34.39 -7.94 2.95
C MET A 26 -33.71 -7.45 1.67
N ALA A 27 -34.47 -7.17 0.62
CA ALA A 27 -33.95 -6.59 -0.63
C ALA A 27 -33.30 -5.22 -0.40
N ALA A 28 -33.95 -4.34 0.36
CA ALA A 28 -33.43 -3.03 0.69
C ALA A 28 -32.12 -3.13 1.48
N SER A 29 -32.03 -4.05 2.45
CA SER A 29 -30.79 -4.28 3.21
C SER A 29 -29.63 -4.71 2.31
N LEU A 30 -29.90 -5.55 1.32
CA LEU A 30 -28.90 -5.98 0.34
C LEU A 30 -28.44 -4.80 -0.54
N VAL A 31 -29.38 -4.00 -1.03
CA VAL A 31 -29.06 -2.80 -1.82
C VAL A 31 -28.21 -1.82 -1.02
N VAL A 32 -28.57 -1.56 0.23
CA VAL A 32 -27.80 -0.68 1.13
C VAL A 32 -26.39 -1.25 1.33
N GLY A 33 -26.26 -2.55 1.57
CA GLY A 33 -24.96 -3.21 1.68
C GLY A 33 -24.10 -3.05 0.44
N VAL A 34 -24.66 -3.26 -0.75
CA VAL A 34 -23.97 -3.08 -2.03
C VAL A 34 -23.55 -1.63 -2.24
N VAL A 35 -24.43 -0.66 -1.95
CA VAL A 35 -24.11 0.78 -2.06
C VAL A 35 -22.96 1.15 -1.12
N LEU A 36 -23.01 0.72 0.14
CA LEU A 36 -21.93 0.97 1.11
C LEU A 36 -20.61 0.32 0.66
N PHE A 37 -20.67 -0.89 0.13
CA PHE A 37 -19.49 -1.56 -0.43
C PHE A 37 -18.90 -0.79 -1.61
N LEU A 38 -19.73 -0.33 -2.55
CA LEU A 38 -19.28 0.47 -3.69
C LEU A 38 -18.65 1.80 -3.25
N VAL A 39 -19.25 2.47 -2.26
CA VAL A 39 -18.69 3.70 -1.67
C VAL A 39 -17.32 3.41 -1.05
N ALA A 40 -17.21 2.35 -0.25
CA ALA A 40 -15.95 1.96 0.38
C ALA A 40 -14.89 1.57 -0.66
N ALA A 41 -15.25 0.79 -1.67
CA ALA A 41 -14.35 0.37 -2.74
C ALA A 41 -13.88 1.56 -3.59
N SER A 42 -14.80 2.48 -3.93
CA SER A 42 -14.48 3.71 -4.65
C SER A 42 -13.53 4.61 -3.84
N LEU A 43 -13.80 4.77 -2.54
CA LEU A 43 -12.91 5.52 -1.66
C LEU A 43 -11.53 4.86 -1.57
N ALA A 44 -11.48 3.54 -1.40
CA ALA A 44 -10.23 2.79 -1.33
C ALA A 44 -9.40 2.92 -2.62
N LEU A 45 -10.05 2.94 -3.80
CA LEU A 45 -9.37 3.10 -5.09
C LEU A 45 -8.58 4.41 -5.16
N ILE A 46 -9.06 5.47 -4.51
CA ILE A 46 -8.37 6.77 -4.40
C ILE A 46 -7.38 6.77 -3.23
N LEU A 47 -7.75 6.19 -2.09
CA LEU A 47 -6.95 6.25 -0.87
C LEU A 47 -5.67 5.42 -0.98
N ILE A 48 -5.74 4.23 -1.58
CA ILE A 48 -4.60 3.30 -1.72
C ILE A 48 -3.41 3.98 -2.42
N PRO A 49 -3.54 4.58 -3.61
CA PRO A 49 -2.39 5.21 -4.27
C PRO A 49 -1.85 6.39 -3.47
N VAL A 50 -2.70 7.20 -2.84
CA VAL A 50 -2.27 8.32 -1.98
C VAL A 50 -1.43 7.81 -0.81
N VAL A 51 -1.94 6.81 -0.08
CA VAL A 51 -1.22 6.21 1.05
C VAL A 51 0.06 5.51 0.60
N ALA A 52 0.07 4.86 -0.56
CA ALA A 52 1.26 4.26 -1.13
C ALA A 52 2.35 5.31 -1.40
N ILE A 53 1.99 6.44 -2.03
CA ILE A 53 2.93 7.55 -2.29
C ILE A 53 3.46 8.11 -0.96
N VAL A 54 2.57 8.45 -0.02
CA VAL A 54 2.98 9.00 1.29
C VAL A 54 3.86 8.00 2.04
N GLY A 55 3.52 6.72 2.02
CA GLY A 55 4.29 5.64 2.64
C GLY A 55 5.70 5.52 2.06
N THR A 56 5.85 5.54 0.74
CA THR A 56 7.17 5.52 0.09
C THR A 56 8.03 6.72 0.47
N ILE A 57 7.46 7.91 0.50
CA ILE A 57 8.15 9.14 0.92
C ILE A 57 8.56 9.05 2.40
N ALA A 58 7.66 8.58 3.27
CA ALA A 58 7.92 8.41 4.69
C ALA A 58 9.07 7.42 4.95
N VAL A 59 9.05 6.27 4.27
CA VAL A 59 10.13 5.26 4.34
C VAL A 59 11.45 5.85 3.85
N TRP A 60 11.43 6.60 2.74
CA TRP A 60 12.63 7.23 2.21
C TRP A 60 13.22 8.25 3.19
N ARG A 61 12.36 9.08 3.80
CA ARG A 61 12.76 10.08 4.79
C ARG A 61 13.23 9.44 6.10
N LEU A 62 12.66 8.32 6.51
CA LEU A 62 13.14 7.55 7.66
C LEU A 62 14.53 6.97 7.38
N ARG A 63 14.71 6.37 6.19
CA ARG A 63 16.00 5.81 5.77
C ARG A 63 17.09 6.88 5.66
N SER A 64 16.77 8.08 5.17
CA SER A 64 17.75 9.19 5.11
C SER A 64 18.17 9.66 6.51
N ARG A 65 17.24 9.70 7.46
CA ARG A 65 17.56 10.00 8.87
C ARG A 65 18.38 8.91 9.54
N LEU A 66 18.13 7.64 9.26
CA LEU A 66 18.94 6.54 9.77
C LEU A 66 20.37 6.56 9.22
N LYS A 67 20.53 6.85 7.92
CA LYS A 67 21.84 7.09 7.33
C LYS A 67 22.56 8.28 7.97
N ALA A 68 21.85 9.39 8.20
CA ALA A 68 22.40 10.56 8.89
C ALA A 68 22.77 10.29 10.35
N ALA A 69 22.11 9.31 10.99
CA ALA A 69 22.42 8.83 12.33
C ALA A 69 23.55 7.76 12.36
N GLY A 70 24.19 7.47 11.22
CA GLY A 70 25.29 6.52 11.12
C GLY A 70 24.87 5.05 11.04
N PHE A 71 23.57 4.75 10.97
CA PHE A 71 23.06 3.38 10.81
C PHE A 71 22.92 3.05 9.32
N GLY A 72 23.93 2.38 8.77
CA GLY A 72 23.89 1.81 7.43
C GLY A 72 24.98 2.29 6.48
N ASP A 73 26.20 2.48 6.99
CA ASP A 73 27.40 2.51 6.16
C ASP A 73 27.82 1.03 5.93
N PRO A 74 27.49 0.39 4.79
CA PRO A 74 28.20 -0.82 4.43
C PRO A 74 29.63 -0.37 4.16
N GLY A 75 30.60 -1.01 4.82
CA GLY A 75 32.03 -0.67 4.74
C GLY A 75 32.57 -0.51 3.30
N PRO A 76 33.87 -0.23 3.15
CA PRO A 76 34.51 0.56 2.08
C PRO A 76 34.35 0.12 0.60
N PHE A 77 33.45 -0.79 0.25
CA PHE A 77 33.14 -1.20 -1.11
C PHE A 77 31.72 -0.75 -1.52
N PRO A 78 31.58 0.06 -2.59
CA PRO A 78 30.27 0.49 -3.06
C PRO A 78 29.52 -0.66 -3.73
N GLN A 79 28.28 -0.90 -3.27
CA GLN A 79 27.31 -1.72 -4.00
C GLN A 79 26.95 -1.03 -5.33
N GLN A 80 27.53 -1.53 -6.42
CA GLN A 80 27.09 -1.29 -7.79
C GLN A 80 25.65 -1.75 -7.94
N GLY A 81 24.70 -0.83 -7.86
CA GLY A 81 23.28 -1.18 -7.88
C GLY A 81 22.32 -0.01 -8.04
N ARG A 82 22.71 1.07 -8.72
CA ARG A 82 21.78 2.10 -9.21
C ARG A 82 22.43 2.98 -10.28
N GLN A 83 22.80 2.40 -11.43
CA GLN A 83 23.04 3.18 -12.64
C GLN A 83 21.69 3.70 -13.18
N THR A 84 21.32 4.89 -12.72
CA THR A 84 20.34 5.76 -13.38
C THR A 84 21.12 6.95 -13.95
N GLY A 85 21.61 6.79 -15.17
CA GLY A 85 22.27 7.83 -15.97
C GLY A 85 22.38 7.36 -17.42
N PRO A 86 22.09 8.20 -18.42
CA PRO A 86 22.21 7.82 -19.82
C PRO A 86 23.69 7.64 -20.17
N ALA A 87 24.05 6.42 -20.57
CA ALA A 87 25.35 6.08 -21.17
C ALA A 87 26.58 6.62 -20.42
N GLU A 88 26.95 5.95 -19.32
CA GLU A 88 28.33 5.96 -18.85
C GLU A 88 29.18 5.28 -19.93
N ILE A 89 29.73 6.09 -20.85
CA ILE A 89 30.70 5.64 -21.85
C ILE A 89 31.96 5.28 -21.07
N ILE A 90 32.15 3.98 -20.88
CA ILE A 90 33.41 3.43 -20.37
C ILE A 90 34.40 3.55 -21.52
N ASP A 91 35.27 4.55 -21.48
CA ASP A 91 36.42 4.65 -22.39
C ASP A 91 37.47 3.62 -21.94
N ALA A 92 37.14 2.35 -22.17
CA ALA A 92 38.06 1.25 -21.97
C ALA A 92 39.06 1.28 -23.12
N GLU A 93 40.13 2.05 -22.94
CA GLU A 93 41.26 2.06 -23.86
C GLU A 93 41.80 0.62 -23.96
N TYR A 94 41.56 0.00 -25.11
CA TYR A 94 41.95 -1.38 -25.39
C TYR A 94 43.47 -1.42 -25.56
N ARG A 95 44.20 -1.79 -24.51
CA ARG A 95 45.60 -2.20 -24.65
C ARG A 95 45.64 -3.66 -25.09
N VAL A 96 45.99 -3.89 -26.35
CA VAL A 96 46.41 -5.23 -26.81
C VAL A 96 47.77 -5.50 -26.18
N ILE A 97 47.83 -6.48 -25.28
CA ILE A 97 49.10 -6.94 -24.71
C ILE A 97 49.74 -7.86 -25.75
N GLU A 98 50.84 -7.44 -26.33
CA GLU A 98 51.62 -8.28 -27.23
C GLU A 98 52.20 -9.46 -26.42
N PRO A 99 52.13 -10.71 -26.95
CA PRO A 99 52.65 -11.88 -26.28
C PRO A 99 54.19 -11.81 -26.20
N GLY A 100 54.68 -11.21 -25.12
CA GLY A 100 56.11 -11.03 -24.85
C GLY A 100 56.45 -9.90 -23.88
N GLU A 101 55.50 -9.04 -23.50
CA GLU A 101 55.81 -7.88 -22.67
C GLU A 101 55.96 -8.24 -21.17
N PRO A 102 57.10 -7.90 -20.51
CA PRO A 102 57.28 -8.23 -19.11
C PRO A 102 56.43 -7.35 -18.19
N PRO A 103 55.82 -7.94 -17.13
CA PRO A 103 54.95 -7.21 -16.23
C PRO A 103 55.75 -6.19 -15.42
N ARG A 104 55.43 -4.90 -15.56
CA ARG A 104 55.91 -3.87 -14.63
C ARG A 104 55.03 -3.91 -13.38
N ARG A 105 55.68 -4.11 -12.23
CA ARG A 105 55.08 -4.00 -10.90
C ARG A 105 54.74 -2.54 -10.56
#